data_AF-X1THK5-F1
#
_entry.id   AF-X1THK5-F1
#
_cell.length_a   1.000
_cell.length_b   1.000
_cell.length_c   1.000
_cell.angle_alpha   90.00
_cell.angle_beta   90.00
_cell.angle_gamma   90.00
#
_symmetry.space_group_name_H-M   'P 1'
#
loop_
_entity.id
_entity.type
_entity.pdbx_description
1 polymer ?
#
loop_
_entity_poly.entity_id
_entity_poly.type
_entity_poly.pdbx_seq_one_letter_code
_entity_poly.pdbx_strand_id
1 'polypeptide(L)'
;MRKKIKFVLITLIGVSAFASLIIFNFNLYKKPETLESVKDISLFVDYNNGTIKTRTNFTLDNGKTTAFDALEKWCIIIYDDFGWGIIVRAIDGVSGSWIYRNPNLFVSSSILHKTF
;
A
#
# COMPACT_ATOMS: atom_id res chain seq x y z
N MET A 1 -21.29 31.45 -42.06
CA MET A 1 -21.74 30.45 -41.06
C MET A 1 -20.83 29.22 -40.94
N ARG A 2 -20.35 28.61 -42.03
CA ARG A 2 -19.45 27.42 -42.00
C ARG A 2 -18.21 27.50 -41.10
N LYS A 3 -17.57 28.68 -40.97
CA LYS A 3 -16.37 28.85 -40.13
C LYS A 3 -16.69 28.76 -38.62
N LYS A 4 -17.84 29.29 -38.18
CA LYS A 4 -18.25 29.28 -36.77
C LYS A 4 -18.57 27.86 -36.26
N ILE A 5 -19.15 27.02 -37.12
CA ILE A 5 -19.47 25.61 -36.82
C ILE A 5 -18.20 24.79 -36.55
N LYS A 6 -17.10 25.05 -37.28
CA LYS A 6 -15.82 24.36 -37.07
C LYS A 6 -15.24 24.64 -35.68
N PHE A 7 -15.33 25.89 -35.22
CA PHE A 7 -14.85 26.26 -33.89
C PHE A 7 -15.69 25.59 -32.78
N VAL A 8 -17.01 25.55 -32.93
CA VAL A 8 -17.90 24.88 -31.96
C VAL A 8 -17.58 23.39 -31.85
N LEU A 9 -17.33 22.70 -32.96
CA LEU A 9 -16.93 21.28 -32.97
C LEU A 9 -15.60 21.04 -32.27
N ILE A 10 -14.60 21.89 -32.51
CA ILE A 10 -13.28 21.79 -31.87
C ILE A 10 -13.40 21.99 -30.35
N THR A 11 -14.18 22.97 -29.90
CA THR A 11 -14.41 23.21 -28.47
C THR A 11 -15.13 22.03 -27.83
N LEU A 12 -16.13 21.44 -28.50
CA LEU A 12 -16.86 20.29 -27.97
C LEU A 12 -15.96 19.06 -27.77
N ILE A 13 -15.10 18.78 -28.75
CA ILE A 13 -14.13 17.68 -28.68
C ILE A 13 -13.09 17.93 -27.57
N GLY A 14 -12.61 19.17 -27.44
CA GLY A 14 -11.67 19.53 -26.38
C GLY A 14 -12.25 19.33 -24.97
N VAL A 15 -13.49 19.78 -24.76
CA VAL A 15 -14.18 19.63 -23.46
C VAL A 15 -14.48 18.16 -23.17
N SER A 16 -14.90 17.36 -24.16
CA SER A 16 -15.20 15.95 -23.94
C SER A 16 -13.94 15.13 -23.65
N ALA A 17 -12.83 15.42 -24.31
CA ALA A 17 -11.54 14.78 -24.04
C ALA A 17 -11.04 15.12 -22.63
N PHE A 18 -11.15 16.39 -22.22
CA PHE A 18 -10.74 16.83 -20.89
C PHE A 18 -11.62 16.24 -19.78
N ALA A 19 -12.94 16.19 -19.98
CA ALA A 19 -13.87 15.54 -19.05
C ALA A 19 -13.59 14.03 -18.92
N SER A 20 -13.31 13.35 -20.04
CA SER A 20 -12.96 11.93 -20.05
C SER A 20 -11.66 11.67 -19.29
N LEU A 21 -10.65 12.52 -19.43
CA LEU A 21 -9.38 12.42 -18.70
C LEU A 21 -9.60 12.55 -17.18
N ILE A 22 -10.43 13.50 -16.75
CA ILE A 22 -10.76 13.70 -15.33
C ILE A 22 -11.49 12.47 -14.77
N ILE A 23 -12.53 11.99 -15.45
CA ILE A 23 -13.30 10.81 -15.02
C ILE A 23 -12.38 9.58 -14.94
N PHE A 24 -11.52 9.37 -15.93
CA PHE A 24 -10.57 8.27 -15.93
C PHE A 24 -9.56 8.37 -14.78
N ASN A 25 -9.06 9.57 -14.48
CA ASN A 25 -8.15 9.81 -13.37
C ASN A 25 -8.81 9.47 -12.01
N PHE A 26 -10.04 9.93 -11.78
CA PHE A 26 -10.77 9.61 -10.55
C PHE A 26 -11.10 8.11 -10.40
N ASN A 27 -11.40 7.41 -11.50
CA ASN A 27 -11.75 5.99 -11.44
C ASN A 27 -10.52 5.07 -11.22
N LEU A 28 -9.31 5.56 -11.52
CA LEU A 28 -8.06 4.85 -11.23
C LEU A 28 -7.62 5.01 -9.77
N TYR A 29 -7.96 6.12 -9.11
CA TYR A 29 -7.72 6.32 -7.68
C TYR A 29 -8.88 5.79 -6.84
N LYS A 30 -9.15 4.48 -6.92
CA LYS A 30 -9.95 3.83 -5.89
C LYS A 30 -9.11 3.80 -4.62
N LYS A 31 -9.58 4.50 -3.58
CA LYS A 31 -8.98 4.35 -2.26
C LYS A 31 -9.11 2.88 -1.87
N PRO A 32 -8.02 2.27 -1.42
CA PRO A 32 -8.03 0.90 -0.94
C PRO A 32 -9.04 0.77 0.20
N GLU A 33 -9.85 -0.29 0.18
CA GLU A 33 -10.93 -0.47 1.12
C GLU A 33 -10.32 -0.74 2.50
N THR A 34 -10.44 0.23 3.42
CA THR A 34 -9.87 0.09 4.75
C THR A 34 -10.71 -0.90 5.53
N LEU A 35 -10.20 -2.12 5.70
CA LEU A 35 -10.81 -3.11 6.57
C LEU A 35 -10.76 -2.61 8.02
N GLU A 36 -11.89 -2.65 8.71
CA GLU A 36 -12.00 -2.21 10.12
C GLU A 36 -11.22 -3.14 11.06
N SER A 37 -11.25 -4.45 10.76
CA SER A 37 -10.50 -5.47 11.50
C SER A 37 -10.05 -6.61 10.60
N VAL A 38 -8.92 -7.22 10.92
CA VAL A 38 -8.41 -8.46 10.32
C VAL A 38 -8.00 -9.41 11.44
N LYS A 39 -8.56 -10.61 11.41
CA LYS A 39 -8.37 -11.67 12.42
C LYS A 39 -7.46 -12.78 11.87
N ASP A 40 -7.00 -13.64 12.78
CA ASP A 40 -6.22 -14.84 12.47
C ASP A 40 -4.91 -14.56 11.72
N ILE A 41 -4.27 -13.45 12.05
CA ILE A 41 -2.99 -13.06 11.46
C ILE A 41 -1.87 -13.83 12.15
N SER A 42 -0.90 -14.27 11.35
CA SER A 42 0.37 -14.81 11.83
C SER A 42 1.54 -14.01 11.26
N LEU A 43 2.46 -13.62 12.13
CA LEU A 43 3.67 -12.86 11.85
C LEU A 43 4.89 -13.73 12.19
N PHE A 44 5.81 -13.83 11.24
CA PHE A 44 7.07 -14.53 11.38
C PHE A 44 8.19 -13.55 11.02
N VAL A 45 9.12 -13.31 11.95
CA VAL A 45 10.29 -12.47 11.73
C VAL A 45 11.53 -13.34 11.84
N ASP A 46 12.19 -13.55 10.71
CA ASP A 46 13.46 -14.27 10.64
C ASP A 46 14.62 -13.27 10.65
N TYR A 47 15.45 -13.35 11.70
CA TYR A 47 16.60 -12.46 11.88
C TYR A 47 17.86 -12.95 11.12
N ASN A 48 17.78 -14.06 10.39
CA ASN A 48 18.90 -14.70 9.67
C ASN A 48 20.11 -15.05 10.58
N ASN A 49 19.89 -15.14 11.89
CA ASN A 49 20.86 -15.54 12.90
C ASN A 49 20.46 -16.86 13.60
N GLY A 50 19.51 -17.59 13.00
CA GLY A 50 18.89 -18.79 13.58
C GLY A 50 17.71 -18.51 14.52
N THR A 51 17.45 -17.24 14.85
CA THR A 51 16.30 -16.84 15.67
C THR A 51 15.12 -16.46 14.77
N ILE A 52 13.98 -17.12 14.97
CA ILE A 52 12.72 -16.78 14.33
C ILE A 52 11.72 -16.37 15.42
N LYS A 53 11.25 -15.13 15.36
CA LYS A 53 10.20 -14.63 16.26
C LYS A 53 8.85 -14.85 15.60
N THR A 54 8.01 -15.63 16.27
CA THR A 54 6.70 -16.04 15.74
C THR A 54 5.58 -15.52 16.64
N ARG A 55 4.56 -14.92 16.02
CA ARG A 55 3.29 -14.57 16.66
C ARG A 55 2.17 -15.08 15.78
N THR A 56 1.24 -15.84 16.35
CA THR A 56 0.11 -16.43 15.64
C THR A 56 -1.20 -15.99 16.29
N ASN A 57 -2.29 -16.09 15.53
CA ASN A 57 -3.67 -15.89 16.00
C ASN A 57 -3.89 -14.56 16.72
N PHE A 58 -3.36 -13.47 16.16
CA PHE A 58 -3.65 -12.12 16.67
C PHE A 58 -4.54 -11.34 15.72
N THR A 59 -5.18 -10.33 16.30
CA THR A 59 -6.10 -9.44 15.59
C THR A 59 -5.48 -8.06 15.44
N LEU A 60 -5.77 -7.45 14.30
CA LEU A 60 -5.58 -6.04 14.03
C LEU A 60 -6.95 -5.37 13.90
N ASP A 61 -7.16 -4.29 14.66
CA ASP A 61 -8.45 -3.61 14.79
C ASP A 61 -8.26 -2.10 14.58
N ASN A 62 -9.36 -1.34 14.56
CA ASN A 62 -9.39 0.12 14.44
C ASN A 62 -8.78 0.65 13.12
N GLY A 63 -8.97 -0.08 12.02
CA GLY A 63 -8.45 0.32 10.70
C GLY A 63 -6.93 0.21 10.55
N LYS A 64 -6.22 -0.27 11.59
CA LYS A 64 -4.78 -0.57 11.55
C LYS A 64 -4.53 -1.98 11.03
N THR A 65 -4.95 -2.24 9.80
CA THR A 65 -4.98 -3.58 9.23
C THR A 65 -3.79 -3.87 8.32
N THR A 66 -2.80 -2.98 8.23
CA THR A 66 -1.64 -3.13 7.33
C THR A 66 -0.61 -4.13 7.87
N ALA A 67 0.20 -4.69 6.98
CA ALA A 67 1.34 -5.53 7.37
C ALA A 67 2.37 -4.74 8.21
N PHE A 68 2.44 -3.42 8.02
CA PHE A 68 3.24 -2.53 8.85
C PHE A 68 2.66 -2.42 10.27
N ASP A 69 1.34 -2.26 10.43
CA ASP A 69 0.68 -2.23 11.74
C ASP A 69 0.90 -3.54 12.52
N ALA A 70 0.86 -4.68 11.81
CA ALA A 70 1.18 -5.99 12.38
C ALA A 70 2.59 -6.01 12.99
N LEU A 71 3.54 -5.42 12.28
CA LEU A 71 4.95 -5.38 12.66
C LEU A 71 5.18 -4.39 13.82
N GLU A 72 4.61 -3.18 13.73
CA GLU A 72 4.67 -2.15 14.78
C GLU A 72 4.09 -2.65 16.11
N LYS A 73 3.02 -3.45 16.06
CA LYS A 73 2.37 -3.98 17.26
C LYS A 73 3.26 -4.93 18.06
N TRP A 74 4.11 -5.71 17.39
CA TRP A 74 4.84 -6.81 18.03
C TRP A 74 6.36 -6.64 18.05
N CYS A 75 6.90 -5.68 17.30
CA CYS A 75 8.32 -5.46 17.16
C CYS A 75 8.67 -3.97 17.26
N ILE A 76 9.86 -3.69 17.75
CA ILE A 76 10.40 -2.32 17.74
C ILE A 76 11.03 -2.10 16.37
N ILE A 77 10.46 -1.18 15.59
CA ILE A 77 10.88 -0.95 14.21
C ILE A 77 11.50 0.44 14.03
N ILE A 78 12.56 0.48 13.22
CA ILE A 78 13.15 1.72 12.70
C ILE A 78 12.88 1.72 11.21
N TYR A 79 12.24 2.77 10.69
CA TYR A 79 11.81 2.83 9.29
C TYR A 79 11.90 4.25 8.73
N ASP A 80 12.03 4.33 7.41
CA ASP A 80 11.91 5.56 6.63
C ASP A 80 10.56 5.56 5.90
N ASP A 81 9.85 6.69 5.97
CA ASP A 81 8.57 6.90 5.28
C ASP A 81 8.79 7.83 4.09
N PHE A 82 8.52 7.31 2.89
CA PHE A 82 8.69 8.06 1.64
C PHE A 82 7.36 8.57 1.06
N GLY A 83 6.25 8.44 1.80
CA GLY A 83 4.91 8.86 1.38
C GLY A 83 4.22 7.90 0.39
N TRP A 84 4.99 7.20 -0.45
CA TRP A 84 4.50 6.13 -1.33
C TRP A 84 4.75 4.72 -0.76
N GLY A 85 5.54 4.61 0.32
CA GLY A 85 5.87 3.34 0.94
C GLY A 85 6.79 3.52 2.15
N ILE A 86 6.85 2.47 2.98
CA ILE A 86 7.68 2.39 4.17
C ILE A 86 8.82 1.40 3.93
N ILE A 87 10.04 1.81 4.24
CA ILE A 87 11.23 0.95 4.22
C ILE A 87 11.70 0.77 5.66
N VAL A 88 11.62 -0.46 6.16
CA VAL A 88 12.16 -0.79 7.49
C VAL A 88 13.66 -1.01 7.40
N ARG A 89 14.39 -0.35 8.30
CA ARG A 89 15.85 -0.40 8.46
C ARG A 89 16.27 -1.37 9.55
N ALA A 90 15.50 -1.44 10.63
CA ALA A 90 15.80 -2.32 11.75
C ALA A 90 14.53 -2.84 12.42
N ILE A 91 14.62 -4.07 12.95
CA ILE A 91 13.59 -4.71 13.75
C ILE A 91 14.25 -5.27 15.01
N ASP A 92 13.69 -4.95 16.18
CA ASP A 92 14.20 -5.35 17.50
C ASP A 92 15.72 -5.10 17.68
N GLY A 93 16.21 -3.99 17.12
CA GLY A 93 17.63 -3.59 17.17
C GLY A 93 18.54 -4.25 16.12
N VAL A 94 18.04 -5.22 15.34
CA VAL A 94 18.78 -5.84 14.24
C VAL A 94 18.59 -5.00 12.98
N SER A 95 19.69 -4.45 12.45
CA SER A 95 19.68 -3.65 11.22
C SER A 95 19.90 -4.52 9.99
N GLY A 96 19.23 -4.22 8.88
CA GLY A 96 19.38 -4.96 7.64
C GLY A 96 18.40 -4.57 6.55
N SER A 97 18.50 -5.26 5.42
CA SER A 97 17.53 -5.18 4.32
C SER A 97 16.45 -6.22 4.52
N TRP A 98 15.29 -5.78 5.02
CA TRP A 98 14.17 -6.64 5.33
C TRP A 98 13.36 -7.00 4.08
N ILE A 99 12.96 -8.27 3.98
CA ILE A 99 12.14 -8.79 2.89
C ILE A 99 10.82 -9.29 3.49
N TYR A 100 9.72 -8.81 2.93
CA TYR A 100 8.36 -9.20 3.29
C TYR A 100 7.85 -10.22 2.29
N ARG A 101 7.30 -11.31 2.81
CA ARG A 101 6.67 -12.35 2.01
C ARG A 101 5.34 -12.72 2.63
N ASN A 102 4.29 -12.73 1.81
CA ASN A 102 3.06 -13.39 2.18
C ASN A 102 3.16 -14.85 1.71
N PRO A 103 3.04 -15.85 2.60
CA PRO A 103 3.16 -17.26 2.19
C PRO A 103 2.15 -17.68 1.11
N ASN A 104 1.02 -16.97 1.00
CA ASN A 104 0.00 -17.25 -0.01
C ASN A 104 0.23 -16.52 -1.35
N LEU A 105 1.26 -15.66 -1.44
CA LEU A 105 1.61 -14.93 -2.66
C LEU A 105 3.07 -15.19 -3.01
N PHE A 106 3.36 -15.48 -4.29
CA PHE A 106 4.73 -15.62 -4.79
C PHE A 106 5.49 -14.29 -4.89
N VAL A 107 4.95 -13.22 -4.31
CA VAL A 107 5.53 -11.88 -4.35
C VAL A 107 6.22 -11.60 -3.03
N SER A 108 7.51 -11.26 -3.12
CA SER A 108 8.27 -10.73 -2.00
C SER A 108 8.56 -9.26 -2.28
N SER A 109 8.43 -8.40 -1.27
CA SER A 109 8.66 -6.95 -1.38
C SER A 109 9.67 -6.52 -0.32
N SER A 110 10.51 -5.53 -0.60
CA SER A 110 11.33 -4.83 0.40
C SER A 110 10.64 -3.59 0.97
N ILE A 111 9.45 -3.26 0.46
CA ILE A 111 8.70 -2.05 0.77
C ILE A 111 7.32 -2.45 1.27
N LEU A 112 6.97 -1.97 2.46
CA LEU A 112 5.63 -2.08 3.00
C LEU A 112 4.81 -0.92 2.46
N HIS A 113 3.71 -1.23 1.79
CA HIS A 113 2.75 -0.21 1.37
C HIS A 113 1.83 0.12 2.54
N LYS A 114 1.53 1.41 2.73
CA LYS A 114 0.54 1.86 3.74
C LYS A 114 -0.91 1.53 3.37
N THR A 115 -1.13 0.85 2.25
CA THR A 115 -2.43 0.71 1.60
C THR A 115 -2.63 -0.70 1.08
N PHE A 116 -3.82 -1.26 1.28
CA PHE A 116 -4.30 -2.54 0.75
C PHE A 116 -5.21 -2.36 -0.47
#